data_AF-G3P082-F1
#
_entry.id   AF-G3P082-F1
#
_cell.length_a   1.000
_cell.length_b   1.000
_cell.length_c   1.000
_cell.angle_alpha   90.00
_cell.angle_beta   90.00
_cell.angle_gamma   90.00
#
_symmetry.space_group_name_H-M   'P 1'
#
loop_
_entity.id
_entity.type
_entity.pdbx_description
1 polymer ?
#
loop_
_entity_poly.entity_id
_entity_poly.type
_entity_poly.pdbx_seq_one_letter_code
_entity_poly.pdbx_strand_id
1 'polypeptide(L)'
;MACEKRLSARRKHTLKGCMLLVATNMLEAEAGVKVGDRENFLSDKCPPLELPYSKDELEELCKKLHDQINISEEERYSIEFKLNLVMTEVRDLNIKIVDMRGKFKRPRLKKVRMSADAMLKALLGSKHTVNMDLRANLKQVKKENEAVKKAYMAESCPSPNKSGDQAALMETCRKLAALIDRVDEERYDLHAKVGKADKEIEDLKIKVVELAGVKKPALKRVRMSADAMLKALLGSKHTVNMDLRANLKQVKKEVKEESVEAGDWRKNIEDKADRKKMFETS
;
A
#
# COMPACT_ATOMS: atom_id res chain seq x y z
N MET A 1 -37.76 10.61 29.83
CA MET A 1 -38.20 11.22 28.56
C MET A 1 -36.97 11.73 27.82
N ALA A 2 -36.41 10.93 26.91
CA ALA A 2 -35.25 11.30 26.09
C ALA A 2 -35.53 10.91 24.65
N CYS A 3 -36.47 11.62 24.00
CA CYS A 3 -36.88 11.34 22.62
C CYS A 3 -36.78 12.58 21.71
N GLU A 4 -35.81 13.46 21.95
CA GLU A 4 -35.51 14.57 21.05
C GLU A 4 -33.99 14.70 20.88
N LYS A 5 -33.54 15.08 19.68
CA LYS A 5 -32.14 15.36 19.25
C LYS A 5 -31.40 14.32 18.40
N ARG A 6 -32.07 13.52 17.54
CA ARG A 6 -31.39 12.91 16.37
C ARG A 6 -31.98 13.42 15.07
N LEU A 7 -31.20 14.21 14.32
CA LEU A 7 -31.49 14.56 12.93
C LEU A 7 -31.80 13.30 12.12
N SER A 8 -32.92 13.33 11.38
CA SER A 8 -33.30 12.25 10.47
C SER A 8 -32.19 11.96 9.46
N ALA A 9 -31.99 10.69 9.13
CA ALA A 9 -30.99 10.24 8.16
C ALA A 9 -31.14 10.98 6.82
N ARG A 10 -32.37 11.22 6.37
CA ARG A 10 -32.68 11.98 5.15
C ARG A 10 -32.09 13.39 5.20
N ARG A 11 -32.33 14.12 6.30
CA ARG A 11 -31.81 15.49 6.48
C ARG A 11 -30.28 15.52 6.53
N LYS A 12 -29.64 14.52 7.14
CA LYS A 12 -28.17 14.40 7.15
C LYS A 12 -27.60 14.19 5.74
N HIS A 13 -28.24 13.36 4.91
CA HIS A 13 -27.81 13.16 3.53
C HIS A 13 -27.97 14.41 2.68
N THR A 14 -29.10 15.12 2.80
CA THR A 14 -29.32 16.39 2.10
C THR A 14 -28.25 17.42 2.48
N LEU A 15 -27.95 17.58 3.77
CA LEU A 15 -26.91 18.50 4.22
C LEU A 15 -25.51 18.12 3.69
N LYS A 16 -25.15 16.83 3.68
CA LYS A 16 -23.90 16.36 3.06
C LYS A 16 -23.84 16.71 1.58
N GLY A 17 -24.94 16.56 0.85
CA GLY A 17 -25.04 16.95 -0.56
C GLY A 17 -24.78 18.45 -0.74
N CYS A 18 -25.43 19.29 0.07
CA CYS A 18 -25.19 20.74 0.05
C CYS A 18 -23.74 21.10 0.38
N MET A 19 -23.13 20.45 1.37
CA MET A 19 -21.72 20.67 1.72
C MET A 19 -20.77 20.31 0.57
N LEU A 20 -21.02 19.19 -0.12
CA LEU A 20 -20.21 18.80 -1.27
C LEU A 20 -20.38 19.79 -2.43
N LEU A 21 -21.59 20.27 -2.69
CA LEU A 21 -21.85 21.28 -3.71
C LEU A 21 -21.14 22.61 -3.42
N VAL A 22 -21.14 23.05 -2.15
CA VAL A 22 -20.38 24.24 -1.76
C VAL A 22 -18.87 24.01 -1.92
N ALA A 23 -18.37 22.84 -1.50
CA ALA A 23 -16.96 22.49 -1.62
C ALA A 23 -16.50 22.46 -3.09
N THR A 24 -17.30 21.92 -4.02
CA THR A 24 -16.96 21.90 -5.45
C THR A 24 -16.86 23.31 -6.01
N ASN A 25 -17.81 24.18 -5.68
CA ASN A 25 -17.78 25.58 -6.14
C ASN A 25 -16.56 26.33 -5.58
N MET A 26 -16.19 26.09 -4.32
CA MET A 26 -14.99 26.70 -3.72
C MET A 26 -13.71 26.21 -4.39
N LEU A 27 -13.62 24.91 -4.73
CA LEU A 27 -12.47 24.35 -5.43
C LEU A 27 -12.32 24.93 -6.85
N GLU A 28 -13.43 25.12 -7.57
CA GLU A 28 -13.44 25.75 -8.89
C GLU A 28 -13.01 27.23 -8.80
N ALA A 29 -13.53 27.97 -7.81
CA ALA A 29 -13.14 29.35 -7.57
C ALA A 29 -11.64 29.46 -7.22
N GLU A 30 -11.13 28.60 -6.34
CA GLU A 30 -9.70 28.55 -5.99
C GLU A 30 -8.83 28.21 -7.21
N ALA A 31 -9.28 27.29 -8.08
CA ALA A 31 -8.58 26.99 -9.33
C ALA A 31 -8.52 28.21 -10.26
N GLY A 32 -9.60 28.99 -10.36
CA GLY A 32 -9.61 30.25 -11.10
C GLY A 32 -8.62 31.28 -10.55
N VAL A 33 -8.59 31.46 -9.22
CA VAL A 33 -7.62 32.36 -8.56
C VAL A 33 -6.18 31.91 -8.82
N LYS A 34 -5.89 30.61 -8.72
CA LYS A 34 -4.55 30.06 -9.01
C LYS A 34 -4.08 30.31 -10.44
N VAL A 35 -4.99 30.28 -11.42
CA VAL A 35 -4.66 30.61 -12.81
C VAL A 35 -4.32 32.10 -12.93
N GLY A 36 -5.12 32.98 -12.32
CA GLY A 36 -4.86 34.41 -12.29
C GLY A 36 -3.54 34.76 -11.59
N ASP A 37 -3.25 34.16 -10.44
CA ASP A 37 -1.99 34.35 -9.72
C ASP A 37 -0.78 33.91 -10.56
N ARG A 38 -0.92 32.80 -11.30
CA ARG A 38 0.12 32.33 -12.23
C ARG A 38 0.34 33.32 -13.38
N GLU A 39 -0.73 33.86 -13.96
CA GLU A 39 -0.64 34.86 -15.04
C GLU A 39 0.02 36.15 -14.54
N ASN A 40 -0.39 36.65 -13.38
CA ASN A 40 0.21 37.81 -12.73
C ASN A 40 1.71 37.57 -12.46
N PHE A 41 2.07 36.43 -11.88
CA PHE A 41 3.48 36.07 -11.63
C PHE A 41 4.30 36.02 -12.92
N LEU A 42 3.76 35.44 -14.00
CA LEU A 42 4.46 35.37 -15.28
C LEU A 42 4.61 36.74 -15.94
N SER A 43 3.60 37.62 -15.82
CA SER A 43 3.67 38.98 -16.35
C SER A 43 4.73 39.85 -15.67
N ASP A 44 4.95 39.67 -14.35
CA ASP A 44 5.99 40.37 -13.58
C ASP A 44 7.39 39.82 -13.88
N LYS A 45 7.54 38.48 -13.96
CA LYS A 45 8.83 37.82 -14.17
C LYS A 45 9.29 37.78 -15.62
N CYS A 46 8.36 37.74 -16.55
CA CYS A 46 8.61 37.66 -17.99
C CYS A 46 7.62 38.59 -18.72
N PRO A 47 7.86 39.92 -18.64
CA PRO A 47 7.05 40.87 -19.36
C PRO A 47 7.19 40.66 -20.88
N PRO A 48 6.20 41.10 -21.68
CA PRO A 48 6.29 41.03 -23.14
C PRO A 48 7.58 41.67 -23.66
N LEU A 49 8.31 40.96 -24.51
CA LEU A 49 9.61 41.40 -25.00
C LEU A 49 9.47 42.56 -25.99
N GLU A 50 10.09 43.69 -25.68
CA GLU A 50 10.25 44.81 -26.62
C GLU A 50 11.59 44.69 -27.34
N LEU A 51 11.55 44.62 -28.67
CA LEU A 51 12.75 44.46 -29.49
C LEU A 51 13.38 45.84 -29.79
N PRO A 52 14.66 46.04 -29.43
CA PRO A 52 15.37 47.27 -29.79
C PRO A 52 15.67 47.32 -31.30
N TYR A 53 15.77 48.53 -31.84
CA TYR A 53 16.04 48.77 -33.26
C TYR A 53 17.53 48.88 -33.58
N SER A 54 18.38 49.14 -32.58
CA SER A 54 19.83 49.22 -32.75
C SER A 54 20.48 47.84 -32.63
N LYS A 55 21.51 47.58 -33.46
CA LYS A 55 22.27 46.33 -33.43
C LYS A 55 22.95 46.11 -32.07
N ASP A 56 23.56 47.15 -31.52
CA ASP A 56 24.35 47.05 -30.28
C ASP A 56 23.44 46.76 -29.07
N GLU A 57 22.26 47.40 -29.02
CA GLU A 57 21.24 47.17 -27.99
C GLU A 57 20.65 45.75 -28.08
N LEU A 58 20.48 45.23 -29.30
CA LEU A 58 20.00 43.86 -29.53
C LEU A 58 21.02 42.82 -29.05
N GLU A 59 22.32 43.03 -29.34
CA GLU A 59 23.38 42.16 -28.84
C GLU A 59 23.45 42.16 -27.31
N GLU A 60 23.27 43.31 -26.66
CA GLU A 60 23.24 43.41 -25.20
C GLU A 60 22.01 42.71 -24.59
N LEU A 61 20.83 42.87 -25.20
CA LEU A 61 19.61 42.17 -24.78
C LEU A 61 19.75 40.65 -24.88
N CYS A 62 20.33 40.14 -25.98
CA CYS A 62 20.59 38.71 -26.15
C CYS A 62 21.51 38.14 -25.06
N LYS A 63 22.55 38.87 -24.69
CA LYS A 63 23.45 38.46 -23.59
C LYS A 63 22.72 38.44 -22.25
N LYS A 64 21.95 39.50 -21.94
CA LYS A 64 21.14 39.57 -20.70
C LYS A 64 20.13 38.43 -20.59
N LEU A 65 19.42 38.11 -21.66
CA LEU A 65 18.46 37.00 -21.69
C LEU A 65 19.14 35.65 -21.51
N HIS A 66 20.31 35.45 -22.13
CA HIS A 66 21.08 34.22 -21.96
C HIS A 66 21.53 34.00 -20.51
N ASP A 67 22.04 35.05 -19.87
CA ASP A 67 22.42 35.00 -18.45
C ASP A 67 21.20 34.73 -17.55
N GLN A 68 20.07 35.37 -17.83
CA GLN A 68 18.82 35.15 -17.09
C GLN A 68 18.28 33.72 -17.25
N ILE A 69 18.43 33.11 -18.44
CA ILE A 69 18.08 31.70 -18.68
C ILE A 69 18.91 30.79 -17.77
N ASN A 70 20.23 30.99 -17.73
CA ASN A 70 21.12 30.16 -16.91
C ASN A 70 20.75 30.21 -15.42
N ILE A 71 20.47 31.41 -14.89
CA ILE A 71 20.02 31.58 -13.50
C ILE A 71 18.68 30.88 -13.27
N SER A 72 17.72 31.07 -14.18
CA SER A 72 16.38 30.47 -14.07
C SER A 72 16.43 28.94 -14.14
N GLU A 73 17.34 28.38 -14.94
CA GLU A 73 17.55 26.93 -15.04
C GLU A 73 18.13 26.33 -13.75
N GLU A 74 19.07 27.02 -13.10
CA GLU A 74 19.60 26.61 -11.81
C GLU A 74 18.51 26.61 -10.73
N GLU A 75 17.69 27.66 -10.67
CA GLU A 75 16.55 27.75 -9.76
C GLU A 75 15.54 26.62 -10.02
N ARG A 76 15.19 26.38 -11.29
CA ARG A 76 14.31 25.28 -11.70
C ARG A 76 14.86 23.93 -11.24
N TYR A 77 16.15 23.68 -11.46
CA TYR A 77 16.81 22.44 -11.06
C TYR A 77 16.76 22.23 -9.54
N SER A 78 17.07 23.27 -8.76
CA SER A 78 17.01 23.24 -7.29
C SER A 78 15.61 22.93 -6.78
N ILE A 79 14.58 23.53 -7.38
CA ILE A 79 13.17 23.29 -7.04
C ILE A 79 12.76 21.86 -7.41
N GLU A 80 13.11 21.38 -8.60
CA GLU A 80 12.82 20.02 -9.05
C GLU A 80 13.46 18.96 -8.15
N PHE A 81 14.69 19.19 -7.71
CA PHE A 81 15.36 18.31 -6.76
C PHE A 81 14.60 18.21 -5.44
N LYS A 82 14.21 19.36 -4.86
CA LYS A 82 13.41 19.41 -3.61
C LYS A 82 12.05 18.74 -3.79
N LEU A 83 11.37 18.98 -4.92
CA LEU A 83 10.09 18.37 -5.25
C LEU A 83 10.21 16.84 -5.33
N ASN A 84 11.27 16.34 -5.97
CA ASN A 84 11.51 14.90 -6.08
C ASN A 84 11.71 14.24 -4.71
N LEU A 85 12.42 14.89 -3.78
CA LEU A 85 12.60 14.40 -2.42
C LEU A 85 11.25 14.27 -1.70
N VAL A 86 10.41 15.31 -1.77
CA VAL A 86 9.07 15.28 -1.17
C VAL A 86 8.19 14.23 -1.84
N MET A 87 8.26 14.08 -3.16
CA MET A 87 7.52 13.03 -3.89
C MET A 87 7.94 11.62 -3.46
N THR A 88 9.23 11.38 -3.24
CA THR A 88 9.70 10.08 -2.71
C THR A 88 9.17 9.82 -1.31
N GLU A 89 9.18 10.83 -0.44
CA GLU A 89 8.65 10.70 0.92
C GLU A 89 7.15 10.41 0.93
N VAL A 90 6.36 11.12 0.11
CA VAL A 90 4.92 10.88 -0.05
C VAL A 90 4.67 9.45 -0.56
N ARG A 91 5.49 8.96 -1.49
CA ARG A 91 5.39 7.57 -1.99
C ARG A 91 5.63 6.57 -0.86
N ASP A 92 6.69 6.76 -0.07
CA ASP A 92 7.02 5.87 1.05
C ASP A 92 5.96 5.90 2.15
N LEU A 93 5.41 7.08 2.46
CA LEU A 93 4.31 7.22 3.41
C LEU A 93 3.04 6.53 2.90
N ASN A 94 2.72 6.65 1.61
CA ASN A 94 1.58 5.94 1.02
C ASN A 94 1.74 4.42 1.12
N ILE A 95 2.96 3.89 0.90
CA ILE A 95 3.25 2.46 1.09
C ILE A 95 3.00 2.07 2.55
N LYS A 96 3.54 2.82 3.52
CA LYS A 96 3.32 2.57 4.95
C LYS A 96 1.84 2.59 5.33
N ILE A 97 1.07 3.55 4.82
CA ILE A 97 -0.39 3.64 5.05
C ILE A 97 -1.10 2.39 4.53
N VAL A 98 -0.71 1.91 3.35
CA VAL A 98 -1.28 0.72 2.72
C VAL A 98 -0.96 -0.55 3.53
N ASP A 99 0.28 -0.68 4.00
CA ASP A 99 0.70 -1.81 4.84
C ASP A 99 -0.01 -1.81 6.20
N MET A 100 -0.13 -0.63 6.84
CA MET A 100 -0.83 -0.47 8.11
C MET A 100 -2.34 -0.68 8.01
N ARG A 101 -3.00 -0.18 6.95
CA ARG A 101 -4.44 -0.42 6.74
C ARG A 101 -4.76 -1.89 6.52
N GLY A 102 -3.78 -2.68 6.06
CA GLY A 102 -3.92 -4.11 5.81
C GLY A 102 -4.92 -4.41 4.69
N LYS A 103 -4.45 -4.95 3.56
CA LYS A 103 -5.32 -5.42 2.47
C LYS A 103 -6.05 -6.71 2.90
N PHE A 104 -7.03 -6.62 3.79
CA PHE A 104 -7.78 -7.78 4.32
C PHE A 104 -8.74 -8.36 3.28
N LYS A 105 -8.24 -9.20 2.37
CA LYS A 105 -9.07 -10.09 1.56
C LYS A 105 -9.43 -11.32 2.41
N ARG A 106 -10.72 -11.63 2.61
CA ARG A 106 -11.14 -12.94 3.16
C ARG A 106 -10.78 -14.05 2.16
N PRO A 107 -9.83 -14.95 2.45
CA PRO A 107 -9.44 -15.99 1.49
C PRO A 107 -10.54 -17.06 1.39
N ARG A 108 -10.78 -17.60 0.19
CA ARG A 108 -11.60 -18.81 0.04
C ARG A 108 -10.85 -19.98 0.68
N LEU A 109 -11.46 -20.63 1.68
CA LEU A 109 -10.84 -21.72 2.46
C LEU A 109 -10.42 -22.89 1.54
N LYS A 110 -9.14 -23.27 1.57
CA LYS A 110 -8.58 -24.34 0.73
C LYS A 110 -8.97 -25.71 1.32
N LYS A 111 -9.69 -26.53 0.54
CA LYS A 111 -9.98 -27.93 0.90
C LYS A 111 -8.68 -28.74 0.75
N VAL A 112 -8.09 -29.18 1.85
CA VAL A 112 -6.89 -30.03 1.80
C VAL A 112 -7.36 -31.49 1.67
N ARG A 113 -7.15 -32.08 0.49
CA ARG A 113 -7.00 -33.53 0.35
C ARG A 113 -5.52 -33.85 0.54
N MET A 114 -5.20 -35.05 1.03
CA MET A 114 -3.81 -35.51 1.16
C MET A 114 -3.08 -35.34 -0.17
N SER A 115 -1.85 -34.82 -0.16
CA SER A 115 -1.07 -34.62 -1.40
C SER A 115 -0.73 -35.96 -2.04
N ALA A 116 -0.58 -35.98 -3.37
CA ALA A 116 -0.18 -37.19 -4.09
C ALA A 116 1.12 -37.78 -3.53
N ASP A 117 2.11 -36.93 -3.18
CA ASP A 117 3.36 -37.38 -2.55
C ASP A 117 3.17 -37.98 -1.15
N ALA A 118 2.25 -37.43 -0.34
CA ALA A 118 1.94 -37.99 0.97
C ALA A 118 1.19 -39.33 0.84
N MET A 119 0.34 -39.46 -0.18
CA MET A 119 -0.38 -40.69 -0.48
C MET A 119 0.55 -41.76 -1.07
N LEU A 120 1.46 -41.39 -1.98
CA LEU A 120 2.46 -42.27 -2.58
C LEU A 120 3.49 -42.74 -1.53
N LYS A 121 3.97 -41.85 -0.66
CA LYS A 121 4.86 -42.22 0.46
C LYS A 121 4.18 -43.14 1.47
N ALA A 122 2.88 -42.98 1.70
CA ALA A 122 2.08 -43.85 2.56
C ALA A 122 1.80 -45.23 1.93
N LEU A 123 1.64 -45.31 0.60
CA LEU A 123 1.31 -46.56 -0.11
C LEU A 123 2.53 -47.36 -0.57
N LEU A 124 3.61 -46.70 -0.96
CA LEU A 124 4.79 -47.31 -1.59
C LEU A 124 6.05 -47.27 -0.72
N GLY A 125 5.96 -46.68 0.48
CA GLY A 125 7.09 -46.54 1.41
C GLY A 125 8.26 -45.77 0.79
N SER A 126 9.49 -46.16 1.13
CA SER A 126 10.73 -45.49 0.69
C SER A 126 11.05 -45.63 -0.81
N LYS A 127 10.37 -46.52 -1.55
CA LYS A 127 10.72 -46.87 -2.93
C LYS A 127 10.42 -45.78 -3.96
N HIS A 128 9.52 -44.83 -3.67
CA HIS A 128 9.19 -43.77 -4.61
C HIS A 128 9.21 -42.39 -3.96
N THR A 129 10.43 -41.85 -3.83
CA THR A 129 10.67 -40.45 -3.44
C THR A 129 11.21 -39.68 -4.65
N VAL A 130 10.35 -39.45 -5.65
CA VAL A 130 10.70 -38.57 -6.77
C VAL A 130 10.52 -37.13 -6.30
N ASN A 131 11.60 -36.50 -5.85
CA ASN A 131 11.59 -35.08 -5.57
C ASN A 131 11.53 -34.33 -6.91
N MET A 132 10.35 -33.80 -7.27
CA MET A 132 10.15 -32.97 -8.47
C MET A 132 10.72 -31.56 -8.26
N ASP A 133 12.00 -31.46 -7.87
CA ASP A 133 12.70 -30.20 -7.73
C ASP A 133 12.95 -29.61 -9.13
N LEU A 134 12.09 -28.68 -9.53
CA LEU A 134 12.24 -27.84 -10.72
C LEU A 134 13.60 -27.12 -10.79
N ARG A 135 14.30 -27.01 -9.66
CA ARG A 135 15.61 -26.37 -9.54
C ARG A 135 16.75 -27.17 -10.19
N ALA A 136 16.61 -28.49 -10.31
CA ALA A 136 17.63 -29.36 -10.89
C ALA A 136 17.70 -29.27 -12.44
N ASN A 137 16.64 -28.77 -13.09
CA ASN A 137 16.58 -28.60 -14.56
C ASN A 137 16.91 -27.18 -15.05
N LEU A 138 17.30 -26.26 -14.17
CA LEU A 138 17.76 -24.93 -14.59
C LEU A 138 19.19 -25.05 -15.12
N LYS A 139 19.35 -24.98 -16.46
CA LYS A 139 20.66 -24.94 -17.13
C LYS A 139 21.56 -23.85 -16.55
N GLN A 140 22.86 -24.12 -16.53
CA GLN A 140 23.91 -23.29 -15.94
C GLN A 140 24.24 -22.07 -16.83
N VAL A 141 23.29 -21.14 -16.98
CA VAL A 141 23.39 -19.94 -17.86
C VAL A 141 24.55 -19.01 -17.50
N LYS A 142 25.06 -19.04 -16.26
CA LYS A 142 26.09 -18.12 -15.79
C LYS A 142 27.44 -18.27 -16.50
N LYS A 143 27.81 -19.47 -16.95
CA LYS A 143 29.16 -19.73 -17.51
C LYS A 143 29.34 -19.18 -18.94
N GLU A 144 28.26 -19.14 -19.72
CA GLU A 144 28.27 -18.60 -21.09
C GLU A 144 28.38 -17.06 -21.10
N ASN A 145 27.70 -16.37 -20.16
CA ASN A 145 27.76 -14.91 -20.05
C ASN A 145 29.15 -14.37 -19.70
N GLU A 146 29.92 -15.08 -18.88
CA GLU A 146 31.29 -14.68 -18.53
C GLU A 146 32.25 -14.78 -19.72
N ALA A 147 32.09 -15.80 -20.57
CA ALA A 147 32.88 -15.97 -21.78
C ALA A 147 32.59 -14.87 -22.80
N VAL A 148 31.30 -14.57 -23.02
CA VAL A 148 30.86 -13.48 -23.91
C VAL A 148 31.38 -12.12 -23.42
N LYS A 149 31.30 -11.85 -22.11
CA LYS A 149 31.86 -10.62 -21.53
C LYS A 149 33.36 -10.50 -21.77
N LYS A 150 34.12 -11.57 -21.57
CA LYS A 150 35.58 -11.56 -21.82
C LYS A 150 35.91 -11.31 -23.29
N ALA A 151 35.17 -11.93 -24.21
CA ALA A 151 35.34 -11.70 -25.65
C ALA A 151 35.06 -10.23 -26.03
N TYR A 152 33.94 -9.68 -25.55
CA TYR A 152 33.58 -8.28 -25.79
C TYR A 152 34.62 -7.29 -25.25
N MET A 153 35.13 -7.53 -24.04
CA MET A 153 36.18 -6.68 -23.45
C MET A 153 37.50 -6.77 -24.24
N ALA A 154 37.84 -7.93 -24.80
CA ALA A 154 39.04 -8.11 -25.60
C ALA A 154 38.94 -7.40 -26.96
N GLU A 155 37.75 -7.37 -27.56
CA GLU A 155 37.50 -6.68 -28.84
C GLU A 155 37.37 -5.16 -28.66
N SER A 156 36.64 -4.72 -27.64
CA SER A 156 36.34 -3.29 -27.41
C SER A 156 37.48 -2.53 -26.72
N CYS A 157 38.33 -3.22 -25.96
CA CYS A 157 39.43 -2.63 -25.21
C CYS A 157 40.71 -3.48 -25.35
N PRO A 158 41.34 -3.50 -26.54
CA PRO A 158 42.60 -4.19 -26.74
C PRO A 158 43.72 -3.53 -25.91
N SER A 159 44.68 -4.34 -25.45
CA SER A 159 45.82 -3.84 -24.69
C SER A 159 46.60 -2.77 -25.49
N PRO A 160 46.81 -1.57 -24.94
CA PRO A 160 47.50 -0.51 -25.66
C PRO A 160 48.95 -0.87 -25.94
N ASN A 161 49.41 -0.57 -27.15
CA ASN A 161 50.80 -0.79 -27.54
C ASN A 161 51.70 0.24 -26.81
N LYS A 162 52.60 -0.27 -25.95
CA LYS A 162 53.54 0.52 -25.16
C LYS A 162 54.93 0.60 -25.78
N SER A 163 55.09 0.11 -27.01
CA SER A 163 56.35 0.15 -27.76
C SER A 163 56.30 1.26 -28.82
N GLY A 164 57.39 1.99 -28.99
CA GLY A 164 57.50 3.11 -29.93
C GLY A 164 58.41 4.23 -29.44
N ASP A 165 58.63 5.23 -30.31
CA ASP A 165 59.29 6.48 -29.96
C ASP A 165 58.36 7.41 -29.14
N GLN A 166 58.90 8.49 -28.59
CA GLN A 166 58.15 9.42 -27.72
C GLN A 166 56.91 10.01 -28.43
N ALA A 167 56.99 10.21 -29.75
CA ALA A 167 55.88 10.71 -30.55
C ALA A 167 54.74 9.67 -30.65
N ALA A 168 55.06 8.41 -30.96
CA ALA A 168 54.08 7.33 -31.01
C ALA A 168 53.40 7.10 -29.64
N LEU A 169 54.15 7.19 -28.54
CA LEU A 169 53.59 7.09 -27.18
C LEU A 169 52.63 8.24 -26.85
N MET A 170 52.96 9.48 -27.24
CA MET A 170 52.03 10.60 -27.04
C MET A 170 50.75 10.45 -27.88
N GLU A 171 50.84 9.91 -29.08
CA GLU A 171 49.68 9.67 -29.94
C GLU A 171 48.77 8.57 -29.39
N THR A 172 49.33 7.47 -28.87
CA THR A 172 48.54 6.42 -28.21
C THR A 172 47.85 6.93 -26.95
N CYS A 173 48.51 7.77 -26.14
CA CYS A 173 47.90 8.42 -24.98
C CYS A 173 46.70 9.32 -25.37
N ARG A 174 46.83 10.14 -26.42
CA ARG A 174 45.71 10.98 -26.90
C ARG A 174 44.54 10.14 -27.42
N LYS A 175 44.82 9.06 -28.16
CA LYS A 175 43.79 8.14 -28.66
C LYS A 175 43.07 7.43 -27.51
N LEU A 176 43.78 7.02 -26.46
CA LEU A 176 43.19 6.43 -25.26
C LEU A 176 42.29 7.41 -24.50
N ALA A 177 42.72 8.67 -24.33
CA ALA A 177 41.90 9.70 -23.69
C ALA A 177 40.56 9.90 -24.44
N ALA A 178 40.62 10.08 -25.76
CA ALA A 178 39.41 10.23 -26.58
C ALA A 178 38.51 8.98 -26.59
N LEU A 179 39.09 7.78 -26.43
CA LEU A 179 38.33 6.53 -26.29
C LEU A 179 37.65 6.43 -24.92
N ILE A 180 38.33 6.86 -23.85
CA ILE A 180 37.75 6.89 -22.49
C ILE A 180 36.53 7.80 -22.47
N ASP A 181 36.64 9.02 -22.99
CA ASP A 181 35.52 9.98 -23.02
C ASP A 181 34.30 9.39 -23.73
N ARG A 182 34.51 8.73 -24.88
CA ARG A 182 33.42 8.08 -25.64
C ARG A 182 32.79 6.91 -24.86
N VAL A 183 33.62 6.05 -24.28
CA VAL A 183 33.14 4.87 -23.52
C VAL A 183 32.39 5.31 -22.26
N ASP A 184 32.80 6.40 -21.62
CA ASP A 184 32.13 6.93 -20.43
C ASP A 184 30.74 7.49 -20.76
N GLU A 185 30.57 8.20 -21.87
CA GLU A 185 29.26 8.62 -22.37
C GLU A 185 28.35 7.43 -22.68
N GLU A 186 28.86 6.43 -23.42
CA GLU A 186 28.10 5.20 -23.72
C GLU A 186 27.70 4.43 -22.45
N ARG A 187 28.61 4.38 -21.46
CA ARG A 187 28.34 3.77 -20.14
C ARG A 187 27.25 4.53 -19.40
N TYR A 188 27.25 5.86 -19.44
CA TYR A 188 26.24 6.69 -18.79
C TYR A 188 24.84 6.39 -19.36
N ASP A 189 24.71 6.36 -20.68
CA ASP A 189 23.46 6.03 -21.37
C ASP A 189 22.96 4.61 -21.08
N LEU A 190 23.86 3.63 -21.10
CA LEU A 190 23.53 2.25 -20.78
C LEU A 190 23.10 2.10 -19.31
N HIS A 191 23.81 2.76 -18.39
CA HIS A 191 23.45 2.77 -16.98
C HIS A 191 22.08 3.41 -16.75
N ALA A 192 21.76 4.50 -17.46
CA ALA A 192 20.45 5.13 -17.41
C ALA A 192 19.33 4.18 -17.91
N LYS A 193 19.58 3.41 -18.98
CA LYS A 193 18.63 2.40 -19.49
C LYS A 193 18.40 1.27 -18.48
N VAL A 194 19.46 0.74 -17.87
CA VAL A 194 19.37 -0.30 -16.83
C VAL A 194 18.59 0.24 -15.62
N GLY A 195 18.90 1.45 -15.15
CA GLY A 195 18.19 2.07 -14.03
C GLY A 195 16.70 2.31 -14.29
N LYS A 196 16.28 2.61 -15.54
CA LYS A 196 14.86 2.68 -15.91
C LYS A 196 14.19 1.31 -15.84
N ALA A 197 14.85 0.26 -16.35
CA ALA A 197 14.34 -1.10 -16.31
C ALA A 197 14.24 -1.63 -14.86
N ASP A 198 15.21 -1.34 -14.00
CA ASP A 198 15.18 -1.73 -12.59
C ASP A 198 14.02 -1.05 -11.84
N LYS A 199 13.78 0.24 -12.08
CA LYS A 199 12.61 0.95 -11.54
C LYS A 199 11.29 0.33 -12.00
N GLU A 200 11.18 0.00 -13.28
CA GLU A 200 9.99 -0.68 -13.81
C GLU A 200 9.81 -2.07 -13.17
N ILE A 201 10.89 -2.83 -12.97
CA ILE A 201 10.86 -4.12 -12.27
C ILE A 201 10.40 -3.93 -10.82
N GLU A 202 10.86 -2.91 -10.11
CA GLU A 202 10.41 -2.61 -8.75
C GLU A 202 8.93 -2.25 -8.70
N ASP A 203 8.47 -1.36 -9.58
CA ASP A 203 7.05 -0.99 -9.69
C ASP A 203 6.18 -2.22 -10.01
N LEU A 204 6.63 -3.08 -10.93
CA LEU A 204 5.94 -4.32 -11.27
C LEU A 204 5.96 -5.31 -10.10
N LYS A 205 7.07 -5.45 -9.36
CA LYS A 205 7.14 -6.28 -8.16
C LYS A 205 6.14 -5.81 -7.11
N ILE A 206 6.04 -4.49 -6.89
CA ILE A 206 5.04 -3.90 -6.00
C ILE A 206 3.64 -4.28 -6.48
N LYS A 207 3.29 -4.02 -7.74
CA LYS A 207 1.98 -4.40 -8.33
C LYS A 207 1.68 -5.89 -8.18
N VAL A 208 2.66 -6.77 -8.37
CA VAL A 208 2.52 -8.22 -8.15
C VAL A 208 2.19 -8.52 -6.68
N VAL A 209 2.87 -7.87 -5.73
CA VAL A 209 2.56 -7.98 -4.30
C VAL A 209 1.15 -7.45 -3.99
N GLU A 210 0.73 -6.34 -4.62
CA GLU A 210 -0.61 -5.77 -4.45
C GLU A 210 -1.72 -6.70 -4.98
N LEU A 211 -1.51 -7.27 -6.17
CA LEU A 211 -2.43 -8.22 -6.80
C LEU A 211 -2.48 -9.54 -6.01
N ALA A 212 -1.32 -10.03 -5.57
CA ALA A 212 -1.22 -11.23 -4.75
C ALA A 212 -1.90 -11.06 -3.39
N GLY A 213 -1.82 -9.86 -2.80
CA GLY A 213 -2.27 -9.56 -1.45
C GLY A 213 -1.49 -10.32 -0.37
N VAL A 214 -1.47 -9.81 0.86
CA VAL A 214 -0.89 -10.53 2.01
C VAL A 214 -1.67 -11.83 2.19
N LYS A 215 -1.09 -12.96 1.79
CA LYS A 215 -1.65 -14.29 2.07
C LYS A 215 -1.55 -14.53 3.57
N LYS A 216 -2.68 -14.36 4.28
CA LYS A 216 -2.84 -14.93 5.62
C LYS A 216 -2.45 -16.41 5.60
N PRO A 217 -1.92 -16.96 6.71
CA PRO A 217 -1.81 -18.42 6.86
C PRO A 217 -3.16 -19.03 6.49
N ALA A 218 -3.16 -19.95 5.52
CA ALA A 218 -4.39 -20.56 5.04
C ALA A 218 -5.04 -21.31 6.21
N LEU A 219 -6.10 -20.74 6.79
CA LEU A 219 -6.89 -21.43 7.82
C LEU A 219 -7.46 -22.69 7.16
N LYS A 220 -7.02 -23.86 7.63
CA LYS A 220 -7.48 -25.16 7.14
C LYS A 220 -8.83 -25.43 7.78
N ARG A 221 -9.86 -25.69 6.97
CA ARG A 221 -11.13 -26.22 7.49
C ARG A 221 -10.93 -27.71 7.73
N VAL A 222 -10.84 -28.12 9.00
CA VAL A 222 -10.76 -29.54 9.38
C VAL A 222 -12.07 -30.20 8.98
N ARG A 223 -12.00 -31.27 8.18
CA ARG A 223 -13.19 -31.88 7.57
C ARG A 223 -13.99 -32.75 8.54
N MET A 224 -13.42 -33.10 9.70
CA MET A 224 -14.05 -33.92 10.73
C MET A 224 -13.60 -33.44 12.11
N SER A 225 -14.54 -33.16 13.02
CA SER A 225 -14.24 -33.02 14.45
C SER A 225 -13.81 -34.39 15.01
N ALA A 226 -13.11 -34.40 16.15
CA ALA A 226 -12.79 -35.64 16.85
C ALA A 226 -14.06 -36.48 17.09
N ASP A 227 -15.18 -35.82 17.41
CA ASP A 227 -16.49 -36.46 17.59
C ASP A 227 -17.04 -37.11 16.31
N ALA A 228 -16.85 -36.49 15.14
CA ALA A 228 -17.28 -37.06 13.86
C ALA A 228 -16.44 -38.29 13.47
N MET A 229 -15.17 -38.33 13.88
CA MET A 229 -14.28 -39.47 13.65
C MET A 229 -14.57 -40.60 14.64
N LEU A 230 -14.75 -40.29 15.93
CA LEU A 230 -15.11 -41.26 16.96
C LEU A 230 -16.47 -41.91 16.69
N LYS A 231 -17.46 -41.13 16.24
CA LYS A 231 -18.78 -41.67 15.86
C LYS A 231 -18.73 -42.59 14.64
N ALA A 232 -17.80 -42.34 13.71
CA ALA A 232 -17.60 -43.18 12.52
C ALA A 232 -16.83 -44.48 12.83
N LEU A 233 -15.92 -44.48 13.80
CA LEU A 233 -15.08 -45.63 14.16
C LEU A 233 -15.68 -46.51 15.27
N LEU A 234 -16.36 -45.91 16.26
CA LEU A 234 -16.84 -46.61 17.46
C LEU A 234 -18.37 -46.76 17.50
N GLY A 235 -19.07 -46.24 16.48
CA GLY A 235 -20.52 -46.32 16.37
C GLY A 235 -21.25 -45.67 17.56
N SER A 236 -22.42 -46.22 17.92
CA SER A 236 -23.33 -45.65 18.94
C SER A 236 -22.81 -45.71 20.38
N LYS A 237 -21.71 -46.42 20.67
CA LYS A 237 -21.17 -46.59 22.03
C LYS A 237 -20.54 -45.33 22.63
N HIS A 238 -20.21 -44.33 21.82
CA HIS A 238 -19.65 -43.06 22.32
C HIS A 238 -20.41 -41.86 21.74
N THR A 239 -21.41 -41.41 22.49
CA THR A 239 -22.14 -40.17 22.26
C THR A 239 -21.97 -39.23 23.45
N VAL A 240 -20.72 -38.91 23.78
CA VAL A 240 -20.42 -37.87 24.76
C VAL A 240 -20.48 -36.53 24.03
N ASN A 241 -21.54 -35.76 24.24
CA ASN A 241 -21.63 -34.40 23.71
C ASN A 241 -20.78 -33.47 24.58
N MET A 242 -19.64 -33.00 24.06
CA MET A 242 -18.70 -32.11 24.77
C MET A 242 -19.15 -30.63 24.79
N ASP A 243 -20.45 -30.36 24.67
CA ASP A 243 -20.99 -29.01 24.78
C ASP A 243 -20.86 -28.49 26.22
N LEU A 244 -20.18 -27.35 26.39
CA LEU A 244 -20.05 -26.64 27.68
C LEU A 244 -21.40 -26.30 28.35
N ARG A 245 -22.52 -26.40 27.62
CA ARG A 245 -23.88 -26.14 28.11
C ARG A 245 -24.59 -27.36 28.69
N ALA A 246 -24.12 -28.58 28.44
CA ALA A 246 -24.89 -29.79 28.73
C ALA A 246 -24.93 -30.20 30.21
N ASN A 247 -24.12 -29.58 31.08
CA ASN A 247 -24.02 -29.92 32.51
C ASN A 247 -24.80 -28.98 33.45
N LEU A 248 -25.62 -28.05 32.93
CA LEU A 248 -26.50 -27.24 33.76
C LEU A 248 -27.84 -27.96 33.95
N LYS A 249 -28.17 -28.33 35.20
CA LYS A 249 -29.44 -28.98 35.55
C LYS A 249 -30.64 -28.10 35.14
N GLN A 250 -31.50 -28.61 34.25
CA GLN A 250 -32.80 -28.02 34.00
C GLN A 250 -33.71 -28.27 35.20
N VAL A 251 -34.06 -27.21 35.94
CA VAL A 251 -35.20 -27.27 36.87
C VAL A 251 -36.47 -27.19 36.01
N LYS A 252 -37.25 -28.26 35.96
CA LYS A 252 -38.56 -28.28 35.30
C LYS A 252 -39.45 -27.22 35.94
N LYS A 253 -39.75 -26.17 35.20
CA LYS A 253 -40.79 -25.21 35.57
C LYS A 253 -42.13 -25.82 35.15
N GLU A 254 -42.77 -26.55 36.06
CA GLU A 254 -44.17 -26.91 35.91
C GLU A 254 -44.99 -25.63 35.97
N VAL A 255 -45.68 -25.31 34.87
CA VAL A 255 -46.62 -24.20 34.80
C VAL A 255 -47.86 -24.64 35.57
N LYS A 256 -48.04 -24.07 36.77
CA LYS A 256 -49.28 -24.15 37.55
C LYS A 256 -49.94 -22.77 37.55
N GLU A 257 -51.25 -22.77 37.36
CA GLU A 257 -52.19 -21.66 37.15
C GLU A 257 -51.98 -20.40 38.00
N GLU A 258 -52.44 -19.29 37.42
CA GLU A 258 -52.47 -17.92 37.93
C GLU A 258 -53.02 -17.80 39.37
N SER A 259 -52.37 -16.95 40.17
CA SER A 259 -53.04 -16.18 41.22
C SER A 259 -52.59 -14.73 41.15
N VAL A 260 -53.59 -13.88 40.99
CA VAL A 260 -53.55 -12.41 40.98
C VAL A 260 -53.06 -11.89 42.33
N GLU A 261 -52.13 -10.94 42.34
CA GLU A 261 -52.09 -9.75 43.22
C GLU A 261 -50.71 -9.06 43.15
N ALA A 262 -50.53 -8.17 42.18
CA ALA A 262 -49.57 -7.08 42.30
C ALA A 262 -50.33 -5.87 42.87
N GLY A 263 -50.46 -5.82 44.20
CA GLY A 263 -51.19 -4.78 44.93
C GLY A 263 -50.59 -3.38 44.75
N ASP A 264 -51.46 -2.44 44.42
CA ASP A 264 -51.23 -1.00 44.24
C ASP A 264 -50.80 -0.34 45.58
N TRP A 265 -49.59 0.24 45.63
CA TRP A 265 -48.97 0.82 46.83
C TRP A 265 -49.40 2.29 47.10
N ARG A 266 -50.51 2.76 46.53
CA ARG A 266 -50.93 4.17 46.59
C ARG A 266 -52.25 4.43 47.34
N LYS A 267 -52.45 3.84 48.51
CA LYS A 267 -53.52 4.28 49.43
C LYS A 267 -53.08 4.25 50.88
N ASN A 268 -52.30 5.25 51.31
CA ASN A 268 -52.40 5.76 52.69
C ASN A 268 -51.71 7.12 52.89
N ILE A 269 -52.07 8.13 52.10
CA ILE A 269 -51.75 9.52 52.42
C ILE A 269 -52.98 10.35 52.06
N GLU A 270 -53.88 10.54 53.02
CA GLU A 270 -54.68 11.75 53.23
C GLU A 270 -55.59 11.53 54.46
N ASP A 271 -55.82 12.63 55.19
CA ASP A 271 -56.65 12.77 56.38
C ASP A 271 -56.16 12.15 57.69
N LYS A 272 -55.30 12.91 58.39
CA LYS A 272 -55.65 13.43 59.74
C LYS A 272 -54.92 14.75 60.01
N ALA A 273 -55.53 15.84 59.58
CA ALA A 273 -55.31 17.15 60.15
C ALA A 273 -55.93 17.19 61.57
N ASP A 274 -55.09 17.48 62.57
CA ASP A 274 -55.37 18.14 63.85
C ASP A 274 -56.57 17.73 64.75
N ARG A 275 -56.27 17.16 65.94
CA ARG A 275 -56.18 17.93 67.22
C ARG A 275 -55.88 17.02 68.43
N LYS A 276 -54.85 17.41 69.20
CA LYS A 276 -54.51 16.89 70.54
C LYS A 276 -55.45 17.46 71.62
N LYS A 277 -56.01 16.60 72.47
CA LYS A 277 -55.91 16.68 73.96
C LYS A 277 -56.60 15.47 74.61
N MET A 278 -55.83 14.72 75.39
CA MET A 278 -56.29 13.69 76.33
C MET A 278 -57.14 14.32 77.43
N PHE A 279 -58.10 13.57 77.99
CA PHE A 279 -58.23 13.30 79.43
C PHE A 279 -59.30 12.21 79.65
N GLU A 280 -58.91 11.15 80.38
CA GLU A 280 -59.78 10.10 80.93
C GLU A 280 -60.37 10.54 82.28
N THR A 281 -61.60 10.11 82.56
CA THR A 281 -62.24 9.83 83.88
C THR A 281 -63.70 9.47 83.58
N SER A 282 -64.34 8.41 84.09
CA SER A 282 -64.09 7.48 85.20
C SER A 282 -64.70 6.11 84.89
#